data_AF-A0A913ZU02-F1
#
_entry.id   AF-A0A913ZU02-F1
#
_cell.length_a   1.000
_cell.length_b   1.000
_cell.length_c   1.000
_cell.angle_alpha   90.00
_cell.angle_beta   90.00
_cell.angle_gamma   90.00
#
_symmetry.space_group_name_H-M   'P 1'
#
loop_
_entity.id
_entity.type
_entity.pdbx_description
1 polymer ?
#
loop_
_entity_poly.entity_id
_entity_poly.type
_entity_poly.pdbx_seq_one_letter_code
_entity_poly.pdbx_strand_id
1 'polypeptide(L)'
;MDDGRIPKDVLYGELAIGTRPSERPTLRYKDVCKRDLKVCSVSSADLESATSDRATWRSTVTAGVLQAEERRKSQWEERRTRRRQRLQAAPIATTTNYTCSKCQRTCSRTDRAVHSKRREEKRREEKRREEKRREEKRRKEKRSKSQPE
;
A
#
# COMPACT_ATOMS: atom_id res chain seq x y z
N MET A 1 3.63 -39.71 1.85
CA MET A 1 3.96 -39.24 0.48
C MET A 1 5.33 -38.60 0.54
N ASP A 2 6.31 -39.15 -0.18
CA ASP A 2 7.67 -38.60 -0.23
C ASP A 2 7.70 -37.22 -0.90
N ASP A 3 8.65 -36.37 -0.52
CA ASP A 3 8.88 -35.06 -1.13
C ASP A 3 9.42 -35.21 -2.57
N GLY A 4 9.01 -34.30 -3.47
CA GLY A 4 9.37 -34.34 -4.90
C GLY A 4 8.44 -35.17 -5.79
N ARG A 5 7.33 -35.69 -5.24
CA ARG A 5 6.26 -36.28 -6.06
C ARG A 5 5.32 -35.19 -6.55
N ILE A 6 5.10 -35.16 -7.86
CA ILE A 6 4.22 -34.19 -8.56
C ILE A 6 2.86 -34.00 -7.86
N PRO A 7 2.13 -35.04 -7.38
CA PRO A 7 0.86 -34.83 -6.70
C PRO A 7 0.99 -34.07 -5.36
N LYS A 8 2.08 -34.28 -4.62
CA LYS A 8 2.36 -33.60 -3.36
C LYS A 8 2.78 -32.14 -3.63
N ASP A 9 3.62 -31.94 -4.63
CA ASP A 9 4.12 -30.61 -4.99
C ASP A 9 3.00 -29.73 -5.59
N VAL A 10 2.06 -30.33 -6.34
CA VAL A 10 0.86 -29.62 -6.82
C VAL A 10 -0.10 -29.30 -5.67
N LEU A 11 -0.32 -30.25 -4.75
CA LEU A 11 -1.28 -30.07 -3.65
C LEU A 11 -0.76 -29.10 -2.57
N TYR A 12 0.55 -29.08 -2.33
CA TYR A 12 1.17 -28.31 -1.24
C TYR A 12 2.13 -27.22 -1.71
N GLY A 13 2.37 -27.05 -3.01
CA GLY A 13 3.35 -26.08 -3.54
C GLY A 13 3.06 -24.63 -3.14
N GLU A 14 1.80 -24.21 -3.21
CA GLU A 14 1.38 -22.87 -2.74
C GLU A 14 1.47 -22.72 -1.22
N LEU A 15 1.28 -23.82 -0.47
CA LEU A 15 1.36 -23.83 0.99
C LEU A 15 2.81 -23.87 1.51
N ALA A 16 3.73 -24.45 0.73
CA ALA A 16 5.12 -24.65 1.12
C ALA A 16 5.98 -23.38 0.95
N ILE A 17 5.67 -22.53 -0.03
CA ILE A 17 6.44 -21.32 -0.37
C ILE A 17 5.59 -20.04 -0.18
N GLY A 18 4.27 -20.14 -0.23
CA GLY A 18 3.38 -18.98 -0.31
C GLY A 18 3.14 -18.29 1.03
N THR A 19 3.60 -17.06 1.16
CA THR A 19 2.99 -16.09 2.06
C THR A 19 1.55 -15.89 1.62
N ARG A 20 0.55 -16.31 2.42
CA ARG A 20 -0.84 -15.92 2.14
C ARG A 20 -0.88 -14.39 2.07
N PRO A 21 -1.49 -13.78 1.04
CA PRO A 21 -1.73 -12.36 1.07
C PRO A 21 -2.55 -12.06 2.33
N SER A 22 -1.95 -11.31 3.26
CA SER A 22 -2.63 -10.81 4.47
C SER A 22 -3.66 -9.72 4.13
N GLU A 23 -3.97 -9.55 2.85
CA GLU A 23 -4.94 -8.60 2.39
C GLU A 23 -6.34 -9.04 2.85
N ARG A 24 -7.15 -8.04 3.17
CA ARG A 24 -8.54 -8.27 3.54
C ARG A 24 -9.24 -8.99 2.38
N PRO A 25 -10.04 -10.04 2.65
CA PRO A 25 -10.85 -10.68 1.62
C PRO A 25 -11.62 -9.64 0.81
N THR A 26 -11.55 -9.76 -0.52
CA THR A 26 -12.32 -8.90 -1.42
C THR A 26 -13.80 -9.09 -1.15
N LEU A 27 -14.56 -8.02 -1.34
CA LEU A 27 -15.99 -8.09 -1.14
C LEU A 27 -16.61 -9.01 -2.21
N ARG A 28 -17.53 -9.90 -1.81
CA ARG A 28 -18.24 -10.76 -2.77
C ARG A 28 -19.10 -9.89 -3.69
N TYR A 29 -19.28 -10.32 -4.93
CA TYR A 29 -20.09 -9.62 -5.93
C TYR A 29 -21.49 -9.24 -5.42
N LYS A 30 -22.20 -10.19 -4.79
CA LYS A 30 -23.53 -9.95 -4.18
C LYS A 30 -23.53 -8.80 -3.18
N ASP A 31 -22.48 -8.69 -2.37
CA ASP A 31 -22.37 -7.64 -1.36
C ASP A 31 -22.04 -6.27 -2.00
N VAL A 32 -21.35 -6.27 -3.16
CA VAL A 32 -21.11 -5.05 -3.95
C VAL A 32 -22.45 -4.56 -4.50
N CYS A 33 -23.23 -5.44 -5.13
CA CYS A 33 -24.55 -5.09 -5.64
C CYS A 33 -25.47 -4.54 -4.55
N LYS A 34 -25.53 -5.18 -3.37
CA LYS A 34 -26.34 -4.68 -2.25
C LYS A 34 -25.89 -3.30 -1.77
N ARG A 35 -24.58 -3.05 -1.73
CA ARG A 35 -24.03 -1.74 -1.38
C ARG A 35 -24.46 -0.70 -2.41
N ASP A 36 -24.32 -0.99 -3.69
CA ASP A 36 -24.62 -0.04 -4.76
C ASP A 36 -26.11 0.28 -4.84
N LEU A 37 -26.98 -0.74 -4.69
CA LEU A 37 -28.43 -0.57 -4.57
C LEU A 37 -28.79 0.34 -3.39
N LYS A 38 -28.20 0.11 -2.21
CA LYS A 38 -28.40 0.96 -1.04
C LYS A 38 -27.95 2.40 -1.28
N VAL A 39 -26.86 2.59 -2.02
CA VAL A 39 -26.37 3.93 -2.37
C VAL A 39 -27.32 4.63 -3.33
N CYS A 40 -27.97 3.89 -4.22
CA CYS A 40 -29.02 4.35 -5.14
C CYS A 40 -30.41 4.42 -4.51
N SER A 41 -30.53 4.33 -3.17
CA SER A 41 -31.79 4.34 -2.43
C SER A 41 -32.79 3.24 -2.80
N VAL A 42 -32.32 2.12 -3.38
CA VAL A 42 -33.14 0.94 -3.66
C VAL A 42 -32.93 -0.09 -2.55
N SER A 43 -34.00 -0.42 -1.82
CA SER A 43 -33.98 -1.49 -0.83
C SER A 43 -33.83 -2.84 -1.53
N SER A 44 -33.09 -3.77 -0.92
CA SER A 44 -32.96 -5.14 -1.47
C SER A 44 -34.27 -5.93 -1.39
N ALA A 45 -35.19 -5.55 -0.50
CA ALA A 45 -36.49 -6.21 -0.37
C ALA A 45 -37.46 -5.78 -1.48
N ASP A 46 -37.39 -4.51 -1.90
CA ASP A 46 -38.30 -3.95 -2.90
C ASP A 46 -37.78 -4.13 -4.34
N LEU A 47 -36.64 -4.79 -4.50
CA LEU A 47 -35.97 -4.95 -5.79
C LEU A 47 -36.84 -5.69 -6.80
N GLU A 48 -37.47 -6.80 -6.41
CA GLU A 48 -38.32 -7.59 -7.31
C GLU A 48 -39.52 -6.79 -7.81
N SER A 49 -40.19 -6.08 -6.89
CA SER A 49 -41.28 -5.15 -7.21
C SER A 49 -40.82 -4.03 -8.13
N ALA A 50 -39.69 -3.40 -7.82
CA ALA A 50 -39.14 -2.30 -8.62
C ALA A 50 -38.70 -2.74 -10.02
N THR A 51 -38.27 -3.99 -10.20
CA THR A 51 -37.88 -4.54 -11.52
C THR A 51 -39.04 -5.03 -12.36
N SER A 52 -40.24 -5.15 -11.78
CA SER A 52 -41.43 -5.65 -12.47
C SER A 52 -41.84 -4.76 -13.65
N ASP A 53 -41.67 -3.44 -13.49
CA ASP A 53 -41.73 -2.50 -14.61
C ASP A 53 -40.32 -2.05 -15.02
N ARG A 54 -39.94 -2.43 -16.25
CA ARG A 54 -38.61 -2.15 -16.80
C ARG A 54 -38.38 -0.65 -17.05
N ALA A 55 -39.42 0.10 -17.41
CA ALA A 55 -39.27 1.52 -17.74
C ALA A 55 -39.00 2.34 -16.47
N THR A 56 -39.81 2.13 -15.44
CA THR A 56 -39.58 2.76 -14.12
C THR A 56 -38.28 2.31 -13.50
N TRP A 57 -37.91 1.02 -13.57
CA TRP A 57 -36.62 0.52 -13.09
C TRP A 57 -35.42 1.27 -13.69
N ARG A 58 -35.40 1.45 -15.01
CA ARG A 58 -34.28 2.13 -15.68
C ARG A 58 -34.18 3.59 -15.22
N SER A 59 -35.31 4.28 -15.11
CA SER A 59 -35.37 5.67 -14.67
C SER A 59 -34.92 5.81 -13.22
N THR A 60 -35.40 4.95 -12.31
CA THR A 60 -35.04 4.99 -10.88
C THR A 60 -33.58 4.68 -10.64
N VAL A 61 -33.02 3.66 -11.31
CA VAL A 61 -31.59 3.34 -11.21
C VAL A 61 -30.73 4.46 -11.76
N THR A 62 -31.07 5.02 -12.92
CA THR A 62 -30.29 6.10 -13.53
C THR A 62 -30.27 7.33 -12.61
N ALA A 63 -31.43 7.71 -12.07
CA ALA A 63 -31.54 8.80 -11.11
C ALA A 63 -30.77 8.50 -9.82
N GLY A 64 -30.89 7.29 -9.27
CA GLY A 64 -30.20 6.85 -8.07
C GLY A 64 -28.68 6.85 -8.22
N VAL A 65 -28.17 6.44 -9.40
CA VAL A 65 -26.73 6.50 -9.72
C VAL A 65 -26.25 7.94 -9.82
N LEU A 66 -26.99 8.84 -10.48
CA LEU A 66 -26.62 10.25 -10.55
C LEU A 66 -26.54 10.90 -9.15
N GLN A 67 -27.51 10.63 -8.29
CA GLN A 67 -27.50 11.11 -6.90
C GLN A 67 -26.35 10.49 -6.08
N ALA A 68 -26.06 9.20 -6.30
CA ALA A 68 -24.95 8.50 -5.68
C ALA A 68 -23.60 9.15 -6.03
N GLU A 69 -23.39 9.46 -7.31
CA GLU A 69 -22.20 10.14 -7.82
C GLU A 69 -22.08 11.55 -7.24
N GLU A 70 -23.17 12.32 -7.22
CA GLU A 70 -23.16 13.66 -6.66
C GLU A 70 -22.81 13.66 -5.17
N ARG A 71 -23.47 12.81 -4.38
CA ARG A 71 -23.14 12.62 -2.96
C ARG A 71 -21.67 12.22 -2.77
N ARG A 72 -21.14 11.36 -3.63
CA ARG A 72 -19.73 10.99 -3.58
C ARG A 72 -18.84 12.22 -3.78
N LYS A 73 -19.09 13.03 -4.81
CA LYS A 73 -18.35 14.28 -5.08
C LYS A 73 -18.43 15.25 -3.91
N SER A 74 -19.62 15.49 -3.36
CA SER A 74 -19.79 16.40 -2.22
C SER A 74 -19.00 15.91 -0.99
N GLN A 75 -19.03 14.61 -0.69
CA GLN A 75 -18.22 14.05 0.40
C GLN A 75 -16.71 14.17 0.15
N TRP A 76 -16.27 14.04 -1.10
CA TRP A 76 -14.87 14.26 -1.47
C TRP A 76 -14.45 15.71 -1.27
N GLU A 77 -15.31 16.65 -1.68
CA GLU A 77 -15.11 18.08 -1.50
C GLU A 77 -15.06 18.44 -0.01
N GLU A 78 -16.00 17.96 0.79
CA GLU A 78 -16.05 18.15 2.25
C GLU A 78 -14.78 17.60 2.93
N ARG A 79 -14.32 16.41 2.54
CA ARG A 79 -13.04 15.85 3.04
C ARG A 79 -11.85 16.70 2.62
N ARG A 80 -11.90 17.32 1.45
CA ARG A 80 -10.84 18.21 0.94
C ARG A 80 -10.84 19.55 1.69
N THR A 81 -12.01 20.18 1.89
CA THR A 81 -12.14 21.43 2.65
C THR A 81 -11.73 21.22 4.10
N ARG A 82 -12.18 20.15 4.75
CA ARG A 82 -11.76 19.80 6.12
C ARG A 82 -10.25 19.62 6.25
N ARG A 83 -9.58 19.03 5.26
CA ARG A 83 -8.11 18.93 5.23
C ARG A 83 -7.46 20.31 5.11
N ARG A 84 -7.97 21.19 4.26
CA ARG A 84 -7.46 22.58 4.14
C ARG A 84 -7.65 23.36 5.43
N GLN A 85 -8.82 23.30 6.04
CA GLN A 85 -9.10 23.96 7.32
C GLN A 85 -8.17 23.45 8.43
N ARG A 86 -7.90 22.15 8.51
CA ARG A 86 -6.92 21.59 9.46
C ARG A 86 -5.50 22.11 9.23
N LEU A 87 -5.10 22.34 7.98
CA LEU A 87 -3.79 22.92 7.66
C LEU A 87 -3.72 24.41 8.01
N GLN A 88 -4.82 25.15 7.87
CA GLN A 88 -4.89 26.57 8.24
C GLN A 88 -5.02 26.79 9.75
N ALA A 89 -5.74 25.91 10.45
CA ALA A 89 -5.96 25.95 11.89
C ALA A 89 -4.87 25.21 12.68
N ALA A 90 -3.96 24.51 12.01
CA ALA A 90 -2.78 23.99 12.67
C ALA A 90 -2.00 25.20 13.21
N PRO A 91 -1.76 25.29 14.54
CA PRO A 91 -0.84 26.29 15.05
C PRO A 91 0.45 26.11 14.27
N ILE A 92 1.02 27.22 13.76
CA ILE A 92 2.34 27.23 13.10
C ILE A 92 3.20 26.35 13.98
N ALA A 93 3.47 25.13 13.52
CA ALA A 93 4.25 24.21 14.30
C ALA A 93 5.56 24.95 14.43
N THR A 94 5.86 25.47 15.63
CA THR A 94 7.12 26.11 15.93
C THR A 94 8.12 25.12 15.41
N THR A 95 8.77 25.48 14.30
CA THR A 95 9.69 24.62 13.58
C THR A 95 10.84 24.49 14.55
N THR A 96 10.72 23.51 15.44
CA THR A 96 11.76 23.16 16.40
C THR A 96 12.79 22.49 15.51
N ASN A 97 13.58 23.35 14.87
CA ASN A 97 14.65 23.03 13.98
C ASN A 97 15.62 22.22 14.83
N TYR A 98 15.58 20.91 14.65
CA TYR A 98 16.43 20.01 15.39
C TYR A 98 17.76 19.93 14.63
N THR A 99 18.80 20.47 15.24
CA THR A 99 20.17 20.32 14.73
C THR A 99 20.67 18.92 15.09
N CYS A 100 20.92 18.10 14.07
CA CYS A 100 21.48 16.77 14.28
C CYS A 100 22.95 16.87 14.69
N SER A 101 23.29 16.41 15.90
CA SER A 101 24.65 16.51 16.44
C SER A 101 25.75 15.80 15.64
N LYS A 102 25.39 14.85 14.78
CA LYS A 102 26.34 14.06 13.95
C LYS A 102 26.56 14.63 12.55
N CYS A 103 25.72 15.55 12.10
CA CYS A 103 25.81 16.11 10.75
C CYS A 103 25.65 17.62 10.68
N GLN A 104 25.32 18.24 11.82
CA GLN A 104 25.05 19.66 12.00
C GLN A 104 23.97 20.23 11.05
N ARG A 105 23.23 19.38 10.33
CA ARG A 105 22.11 19.80 9.50
C ARG A 105 20.87 19.97 10.35
N THR A 106 20.15 21.06 10.12
CA THR A 106 18.81 21.30 10.64
C THR A 106 17.83 20.34 9.97
N CYS A 107 17.17 19.53 10.78
CA CYS A 107 16.10 18.62 10.37
C CYS A 107 14.81 19.08 11.04
N SER A 108 13.66 18.95 10.37
CA SER A 108 12.38 19.13 11.05
C SER A 108 12.19 18.00 12.08
N ARG A 109 11.37 18.24 13.11
CA ARG A 109 11.10 17.25 14.17
C ARG A 109 10.52 15.94 13.63
N THR A 110 9.74 16.01 12.55
CA THR A 110 9.21 14.84 11.81
C THR A 110 10.28 14.11 11.02
N ASP A 111 11.28 14.82 10.49
CA ASP A 111 12.35 14.24 9.66
C ASP A 111 13.48 13.62 10.47
N ARG A 112 13.53 13.80 11.79
CA ARG A 112 14.60 13.27 12.64
C ARG A 112 14.76 11.75 12.50
N ALA A 113 13.66 11.00 12.57
CA ALA A 113 13.69 9.54 12.47
C ALA A 113 14.09 9.08 11.07
N VAL A 114 13.57 9.75 10.03
CA VAL A 114 13.89 9.46 8.62
C VAL A 114 15.35 9.76 8.31
N HIS A 115 15.85 10.91 8.76
CA HIS A 115 17.25 11.32 8.60
C HIS A 115 18.22 10.34 9.28
N SER A 116 17.90 9.89 10.50
CA SER A 116 18.69 8.89 11.22
C SER A 116 18.74 7.56 10.48
N LYS A 117 17.58 7.04 10.05
CA LYS A 117 17.50 5.77 9.32
C LYS A 117 18.29 5.80 8.01
N ARG A 118 18.13 6.88 7.22
CA ARG A 118 18.86 7.04 5.95
C ARG A 118 20.38 7.11 6.16
N ARG A 119 20.84 7.68 7.28
CA ARG A 119 22.27 7.70 7.64
C ARG A 119 22.81 6.33 7.99
N GLU A 120 22.06 5.56 8.80
CA GLU A 120 22.46 4.19 9.13
C GLU A 120 22.50 3.29 7.89
N GLU A 121 21.53 3.47 6.99
CA GLU A 121 21.48 2.74 5.73
C GLU A 121 22.71 3.03 4.85
N LYS A 122 23.09 4.30 4.69
CA LYS A 122 24.34 4.67 3.98
C LYS A 122 25.59 4.02 4.60
N ARG A 123 25.70 4.00 5.93
CA ARG A 123 26.83 3.33 6.62
C ARG A 123 26.84 1.82 6.37
N ARG A 124 25.67 1.19 6.36
CA ARG A 124 25.54 -0.25 6.05
C ARG A 124 25.93 -0.53 4.60
N GLU A 125 25.52 0.33 3.67
CA GLU A 125 25.86 0.20 2.25
C GLU A 125 27.36 0.36 2.01
N GLU A 126 27.99 1.33 2.65
CA GLU A 126 29.44 1.57 2.55
C GLU A 126 30.24 0.36 3.06
N LYS A 127 29.85 -0.20 4.22
CA LYS A 127 30.45 -1.44 4.74
C LYS A 127 30.33 -2.61 3.75
N ARG A 128 29.15 -2.79 3.14
CA ARG A 128 28.94 -3.82 2.11
C ARG A 128 29.83 -3.61 0.88
N ARG A 129 30.02 -2.36 0.44
CA ARG A 129 30.91 -2.02 -0.68
C ARG A 129 32.37 -2.31 -0.34
N GLU A 130 32.81 -1.98 0.86
CA GLU A 130 34.16 -2.26 1.33
C GLU A 130 34.43 -3.77 1.44
N GLU A 131 33.48 -4.53 1.97
CA GLU A 131 33.55 -5.99 2.06
C GLU A 131 33.67 -6.64 0.68
N LYS A 132 32.86 -6.20 -0.30
CA LYS A 132 33.00 -6.65 -1.70
C LYS A 132 34.38 -6.36 -2.29
N ARG A 133 34.94 -5.17 -2.03
CA ARG A 133 36.31 -4.82 -2.47
C ARG A 133 37.37 -5.72 -1.83
N ARG A 134 37.22 -6.03 -0.53
CA ARG A 134 38.13 -6.95 0.18
C ARG A 134 38.03 -8.38 -0.37
N GLU A 135 36.81 -8.86 -0.65
CA GLU A 135 36.59 -10.17 -1.23
C GLU A 135 37.17 -10.26 -2.66
N GLU A 136 36.96 -9.23 -3.49
CA GLU A 136 37.53 -9.16 -4.83
C GLU A 136 39.07 -9.17 -4.80
N LYS A 137 39.69 -8.44 -3.87
CA LYS A 137 41.14 -8.47 -3.66
C LYS A 137 41.63 -9.87 -3.28
N ARG A 138 40.93 -10.55 -2.36
CA ARG A 138 41.23 -11.94 -1.97
C ARG A 138 41.09 -12.91 -3.15
N ARG A 139 40.07 -12.72 -4.01
CA ARG A 139 39.89 -13.54 -5.22
C ARG A 139 41.02 -13.33 -6.21
N LYS A 140 41.45 -12.09 -6.45
CA LYS A 140 42.59 -11.76 -7.32
C LYS A 140 43.89 -12.38 -6.80
N GLU A 141 44.15 -12.29 -5.50
CA GLU A 141 45.34 -12.85 -4.86
C GLU A 141 45.36 -14.39 -4.89
N LYS A 142 44.19 -15.04 -4.72
CA LYS A 142 44.08 -16.49 -4.92
C LYS A 142 44.36 -16.89 -6.38
N ARG A 143 43.82 -16.12 -7.34
CA ARG A 143 44.00 -16.39 -8.77
C ARG A 143 45.46 -16.24 -9.21
N SER A 144 46.19 -15.26 -8.65
CA SER A 144 47.63 -15.11 -8.91
C SER A 144 48.47 -16.22 -8.27
N LYS A 145 48.01 -16.82 -7.17
CA LYS A 145 48.69 -17.96 -6.51
C LYS A 145 48.41 -19.32 -7.16
N SER A 146 47.34 -19.43 -7.97
CA SER A 146 46.92 -20.68 -8.60
C SER A 146 47.35 -20.85 -10.06
N GLN A 147 48.09 -19.90 -10.64
CA GLN A 147 48.82 -20.11 -11.90
C GLN A 147 50.29 -20.40 -11.55
N PRO A 148 50.74 -21.67 -11.54
CA PRO A 148 52.16 -21.96 -11.58
C PRO A 148 52.70 -21.67 -12.98
N GLU A 149 53.95 -21.21 -13.05
CA GLU A 149 54.77 -21.18 -14.27
C GLU A 149 54.88 -22.56 -14.93
#